data_AF-A0A423NEG3-F1
#
_entry.id   AF-A0A423NEG3-F1
#
_cell.length_a   1.000
_cell.length_b   1.000
_cell.length_c   1.000
_cell.angle_alpha   90.00
_cell.angle_beta   90.00
_cell.angle_gamma   90.00
#
_symmetry.space_group_name_H-M   'P 1'
#
loop_
_entity.id
_entity.type
_entity.pdbx_description
1 polymer ?
#
loop_
_entity_poly.entity_id
_entity_poly.type
_entity_poly.pdbx_seq_one_letter_code
_entity_poly.pdbx_strand_id
1 'polypeptide(L)'
;MPLLQATPYAPIAEAGPILLDALSDSAARNDWLQGDANLNDAVWLQTQKPMVEIFKLLQRRTRIYSPDRQEYWLRLADGLPLRQAWLSGASWPAGFWFGVESVWLRHEGKVQLAWTNNFPDLDSAPADTGIDAQIVLDWPLLQALATDTDTPQEAV
;
A
#
# COMPACT_ATOMS: atom_id res chain seq x y z
N MET A 1 -3.98 5.10 -16.13
CA MET A 1 -2.70 5.77 -16.43
C MET A 1 -1.84 5.67 -15.19
N PRO A 2 -0.62 5.12 -15.24
CA PRO A 2 0.26 5.17 -14.08
C PRO A 2 0.53 6.64 -13.74
N LEU A 3 0.54 6.91 -12.44
CA LEU A 3 0.51 8.18 -11.69
C LEU A 3 1.48 9.30 -12.18
N LEU A 4 2.35 9.00 -13.14
CA LEU A 4 3.54 9.76 -13.50
C LEU A 4 3.64 10.04 -15.00
N GLN A 5 2.91 9.32 -15.85
CA GLN A 5 2.89 9.61 -17.29
C GLN A 5 2.31 11.00 -17.55
N ALA A 6 2.92 11.75 -18.46
CA ALA A 6 2.58 13.14 -18.79
C ALA A 6 2.79 14.18 -17.65
N THR A 7 3.54 13.82 -16.60
CA THR A 7 4.02 14.76 -15.58
C THR A 7 5.55 14.95 -15.70
N PRO A 8 6.15 15.99 -15.09
CA PRO A 8 7.61 16.09 -14.96
C PRO A 8 8.27 14.89 -14.25
N TYR A 9 7.47 14.06 -13.57
CA TYR A 9 7.89 12.86 -12.85
C TYR A 9 7.77 11.58 -13.69
N ALA A 10 7.44 11.68 -14.99
CA ALA A 10 7.43 10.55 -15.91
C ALA A 10 8.75 9.73 -15.93
N PRO A 11 9.96 10.34 -15.81
CA PRO A 11 11.21 9.59 -15.80
C PRO A 11 11.39 8.63 -14.61
N ILE A 12 10.60 8.77 -13.53
CA ILE A 12 10.67 7.90 -12.35
C ILE A 12 9.54 6.86 -12.31
N ALA A 13 8.72 6.76 -13.36
CA ALA A 13 7.64 5.78 -13.45
C ALA A 13 8.12 4.32 -13.48
N GLU A 14 9.35 4.09 -13.92
CA GLU A 14 9.98 2.76 -13.91
C GLU A 14 10.70 2.43 -12.59
N ALA A 15 10.76 3.37 -11.63
CA ALA A 15 11.52 3.23 -10.40
C ALA A 15 10.79 2.45 -9.29
N GLY A 16 9.55 2.01 -9.53
CA GLY A 16 8.71 1.36 -8.52
C GLY A 16 7.86 2.34 -7.70
N PRO A 17 7.33 1.93 -6.54
CA PRO A 17 6.41 2.75 -5.76
C PRO A 17 7.08 4.03 -5.26
N ILE A 18 6.47 5.17 -5.56
CA ILE A 18 6.95 6.48 -5.12
C ILE A 18 6.24 6.86 -3.83
N LEU A 19 7.02 7.21 -2.81
CA LEU A 19 6.51 7.85 -1.61
C LEU A 19 6.57 9.36 -1.78
N LEU A 20 5.45 10.03 -1.53
CA LEU A 20 5.32 11.48 -1.54
C LEU A 20 5.06 11.96 -0.10
N ASP A 21 5.85 12.93 0.37
CA ASP A 21 5.60 13.55 1.67
C ASP A 21 4.53 14.60 1.46
N ALA A 22 3.37 14.36 2.03
CA ALA A 22 2.18 15.16 1.80
C ALA A 22 1.62 15.65 3.13
N LEU A 23 1.74 16.96 3.36
CA LEU A 23 1.07 17.61 4.47
C LEU A 23 -0.46 17.55 4.30
N SER A 24 -1.15 17.74 5.40
CA SER A 24 -2.62 17.73 5.46
C SER A 24 -3.29 18.78 4.56
N ASP A 25 -2.61 19.84 4.18
CA ASP A 25 -3.11 20.91 3.33
C ASP A 25 -2.48 20.90 1.92
N SER A 26 -1.71 19.87 1.59
CA SER A 26 -1.01 19.77 0.30
C SER A 26 -1.96 19.59 -0.88
N ALA A 27 -1.56 20.11 -2.04
CA ALA A 27 -2.28 19.93 -3.30
C ALA A 27 -2.47 18.44 -3.64
N ALA A 28 -1.42 17.62 -3.49
CA ALA A 28 -1.49 16.19 -3.75
C ALA A 28 -2.54 15.47 -2.87
N ARG A 29 -2.68 15.87 -1.59
CA ARG A 29 -3.74 15.35 -0.73
C ARG A 29 -5.12 15.78 -1.25
N ASN A 30 -5.29 17.04 -1.63
CA ASN A 30 -6.56 17.54 -2.16
C ASN A 30 -6.95 16.85 -3.46
N ASP A 31 -6.01 16.67 -4.39
CA ASP A 31 -6.21 15.98 -5.66
C ASP A 31 -6.59 14.50 -5.41
N TRP A 32 -5.90 13.84 -4.46
CA TRP A 32 -6.25 12.48 -4.04
C TRP A 32 -7.62 12.41 -3.39
N LEU A 33 -7.99 13.36 -2.52
CA LEU A 33 -9.32 13.45 -1.90
C LEU A 33 -10.42 13.65 -2.95
N GLN A 34 -10.16 14.46 -3.98
CA GLN A 34 -11.09 14.73 -5.08
C GLN A 34 -11.17 13.59 -6.10
N GLY A 35 -10.22 12.66 -6.07
CA GLY A 35 -10.21 11.49 -6.95
C GLY A 35 -9.65 11.79 -8.32
N ASP A 36 -8.56 12.57 -8.38
CA ASP A 36 -7.76 12.70 -9.58
C ASP A 36 -7.44 11.30 -10.15
N ALA A 37 -7.65 11.14 -11.45
CA ALA A 37 -7.53 9.85 -12.12
C ALA A 37 -6.11 9.25 -12.00
N ASN A 38 -5.08 10.11 -11.86
CA ASN A 38 -3.70 9.65 -11.67
C ASN A 38 -3.45 9.17 -10.25
N LEU A 39 -4.19 9.67 -9.26
CA LEU A 39 -4.03 9.33 -7.84
C LEU A 39 -5.06 8.31 -7.34
N ASN A 40 -5.96 7.83 -8.19
CA ASN A 40 -7.10 7.01 -7.74
C ASN A 40 -6.70 5.69 -7.07
N ASP A 41 -5.53 5.16 -7.42
CA ASP A 41 -4.95 3.95 -6.82
C ASP A 41 -3.80 4.26 -5.86
N ALA A 42 -3.60 5.52 -5.49
CA ALA A 42 -2.65 5.88 -4.44
C ALA A 42 -3.16 5.45 -3.06
N VAL A 43 -2.22 5.02 -2.22
CA VAL A 43 -2.44 4.61 -0.84
C VAL A 43 -1.97 5.74 0.07
N TRP A 44 -2.83 6.18 0.98
CA TRP A 44 -2.44 7.18 1.97
C TRP A 44 -2.10 6.51 3.30
N LEU A 45 -0.87 6.71 3.75
CA LEU A 45 -0.36 6.22 5.03
C LEU A 45 -0.28 7.38 6.00
N GLN A 46 -1.13 7.38 7.02
CA GLN A 46 -1.01 8.35 8.11
C GLN A 46 0.01 7.85 9.12
N THR A 47 0.95 8.72 9.48
CA THR A 47 2.12 8.39 10.30
C THR A 47 2.68 9.64 10.96
N GLN A 48 3.27 9.46 12.15
CA GLN A 48 4.12 10.47 12.81
C GLN A 48 5.60 10.27 12.51
N LYS A 49 5.99 9.16 11.86
CA LYS A 49 7.38 8.89 11.52
C LYS A 49 7.83 9.74 10.32
N PRO A 50 9.11 10.15 10.30
CA PRO A 50 9.70 10.77 9.13
C PRO A 50 9.58 9.88 7.88
N MET A 51 9.40 10.47 6.70
CA MET A 51 9.31 9.76 5.44
C MET A 51 10.46 8.76 5.22
N VAL A 52 11.69 9.13 5.56
CA VAL A 52 12.87 8.25 5.39
C VAL A 52 12.77 6.98 6.25
N GLU A 53 12.15 7.06 7.42
CA GLU A 53 11.88 5.88 8.24
C GLU A 53 10.79 5.02 7.60
N ILE A 54 9.69 5.64 7.17
CA ILE A 54 8.59 4.92 6.49
C ILE A 54 9.09 4.20 5.24
N PHE A 55 9.93 4.84 4.44
CA PHE A 55 10.54 4.21 3.27
C PHE A 55 11.28 2.93 3.64
N LYS A 56 12.17 2.98 4.65
CA LYS A 56 12.90 1.80 5.13
C LYS A 56 11.95 0.74 5.69
N LEU A 57 10.92 1.15 6.42
CA LEU A 57 9.94 0.22 7.00
C LEU A 57 9.16 -0.53 5.93
N LEU A 58 8.72 0.16 4.87
CA LEU A 58 8.05 -0.45 3.73
C LEU A 58 9.01 -1.35 2.94
N GLN A 59 10.26 -0.92 2.75
CA GLN A 59 11.28 -1.72 2.06
C GLN A 59 11.47 -3.11 2.69
N ARG A 60 11.55 -3.18 4.04
CA ARG A 60 11.65 -4.44 4.81
C ARG A 60 10.42 -5.34 4.72
N ARG A 61 9.32 -4.85 4.15
CA ARG A 61 8.02 -5.51 4.06
C ARG A 61 7.63 -5.84 2.62
N THR A 62 8.44 -5.43 1.65
CA THR A 62 8.17 -5.65 0.24
C THR A 62 8.24 -7.13 -0.13
N ARG A 63 9.18 -7.89 0.42
CA ARG A 63 9.20 -9.35 0.25
C ARG A 63 8.63 -10.03 1.48
N ILE A 64 7.80 -11.04 1.25
CA ILE A 64 7.16 -11.83 2.29
C ILE A 64 7.23 -13.31 1.95
N TYR A 65 6.94 -14.14 2.95
CA TYR A 65 6.71 -15.57 2.76
C TYR A 65 5.21 -15.88 2.78
N SER A 66 4.81 -16.90 2.03
CA SER A 66 3.59 -17.66 2.29
C SER A 66 3.79 -18.67 3.44
N PRO A 67 2.70 -19.31 3.91
CA PRO A 67 2.79 -20.31 4.97
C PRO A 67 3.67 -21.52 4.62
N ASP A 68 3.83 -21.84 3.33
CA ASP A 68 4.71 -22.90 2.83
C ASP A 68 6.13 -22.42 2.48
N ARG A 69 6.49 -21.20 2.88
CA ARG A 69 7.82 -20.57 2.69
C ARG A 69 8.18 -20.26 1.24
N GLN A 70 7.20 -20.12 0.35
CA GLN A 70 7.44 -19.49 -0.94
C GLN A 70 7.53 -17.97 -0.76
N GLU A 71 8.39 -17.31 -1.53
CA GLU A 71 8.57 -15.87 -1.46
C GLU A 71 7.70 -15.14 -2.48
N TYR A 72 7.13 -14.01 -2.06
CA TYR A 72 6.36 -13.12 -2.94
C TYR A 72 6.76 -11.67 -2.74
N TRP A 73 6.49 -10.86 -3.77
CA TRP A 73 6.66 -9.41 -3.76
C TRP A 73 5.31 -8.73 -3.59
N LEU A 74 5.20 -7.86 -2.59
CA LEU A 74 4.01 -7.07 -2.31
C LEU A 74 4.02 -5.76 -3.10
N ARG A 75 2.87 -5.41 -3.65
CA ARG A 75 2.59 -4.10 -4.26
C ARG A 75 2.02 -3.14 -3.19
N LEU A 76 2.82 -2.79 -2.17
CA LEU A 76 2.34 -2.04 -0.99
C LEU A 76 1.89 -0.60 -1.24
N ALA A 77 2.33 0.03 -2.33
CA ALA A 77 1.86 1.38 -2.70
C ALA A 77 0.81 1.36 -3.81
N ASP A 78 0.19 0.20 -4.04
CA ASP A 78 -0.87 0.03 -5.01
C ASP A 78 -2.21 -0.17 -4.31
N GLY A 79 -3.12 0.77 -4.53
CA GLY A 79 -4.43 0.78 -3.92
C GLY A 79 -5.35 -0.31 -4.44
N LEU A 80 -5.09 -0.92 -5.60
CA LEU A 80 -5.90 -2.03 -6.12
C LEU A 80 -5.79 -3.29 -5.26
N PRO A 81 -4.61 -3.94 -5.12
CA PRO A 81 -4.48 -5.15 -4.31
C PRO A 81 -4.82 -4.90 -2.84
N LEU A 82 -4.47 -3.73 -2.30
CA LEU A 82 -4.87 -3.37 -0.93
C LEU A 82 -6.38 -3.23 -0.77
N ARG A 83 -7.08 -2.66 -1.76
CA ARG A 83 -8.54 -2.57 -1.71
C ARG A 83 -9.20 -3.93 -1.76
N GLN A 84 -8.67 -4.88 -2.54
CA GLN A 84 -9.18 -6.26 -2.54
C GLN A 84 -8.95 -6.96 -1.20
N ALA A 85 -7.76 -6.80 -0.62
CA ALA A 85 -7.49 -7.27 0.74
C ALA A 85 -8.48 -6.67 1.76
N TRP A 86 -8.74 -5.36 1.69
CA TRP A 86 -9.69 -4.69 2.56
C TRP A 86 -11.13 -5.18 2.36
N LEU A 87 -11.61 -5.25 1.12
CA LEU A 87 -12.97 -5.69 0.78
C LEU A 87 -13.24 -7.15 1.17
N SER A 88 -12.21 -8.00 1.13
CA SER A 88 -12.31 -9.40 1.57
C SER A 88 -12.38 -9.56 3.11
N GLY A 89 -12.13 -8.50 3.87
CA GLY A 89 -12.00 -8.56 5.32
C GLY A 89 -10.71 -9.25 5.80
N ALA A 90 -9.72 -9.41 4.92
CA ALA A 90 -8.44 -10.02 5.28
C ALA A 90 -7.70 -9.18 6.35
N SER A 91 -7.05 -9.89 7.26
CA SER A 91 -6.33 -9.29 8.37
C SER A 91 -4.82 -9.32 8.11
N TRP A 92 -4.17 -8.18 8.31
CA TRP A 92 -2.72 -8.10 8.34
C TRP A 92 -2.18 -8.72 9.63
N PRO A 93 -1.00 -9.38 9.61
CA PRO A 93 -0.38 -9.85 10.83
C PRO A 93 -0.05 -8.67 11.75
N ALA A 94 -0.13 -8.90 13.06
CA ALA A 94 0.19 -7.89 14.05
C ALA A 94 1.61 -7.36 13.84
N GLY A 95 1.76 -6.03 13.86
CA GLY A 95 3.04 -5.34 13.63
C GLY A 95 3.46 -5.20 12.16
N PHE A 96 2.63 -5.65 11.21
CA PHE A 96 2.87 -5.38 9.79
C PHE A 96 2.88 -3.88 9.51
N TRP A 97 1.93 -3.13 10.05
CA TRP A 97 1.83 -1.68 9.85
C TRP A 97 2.64 -0.85 10.86
N PHE A 98 3.77 -1.37 11.36
CA PHE A 98 4.64 -0.65 12.30
C PHE A 98 4.93 0.78 11.83
N GLY A 99 4.77 1.73 12.74
CA GLY A 99 4.97 3.15 12.46
C GLY A 99 3.89 3.82 11.60
N VAL A 100 2.92 3.08 11.08
CA VAL A 100 1.74 3.61 10.36
C VAL A 100 0.53 3.51 11.28
N GLU A 101 -0.15 4.63 11.49
CA GLU A 101 -1.33 4.72 12.36
C GLU A 101 -2.60 4.27 11.65
N SER A 102 -2.74 4.65 10.39
CA SER A 102 -3.87 4.27 9.56
C SER A 102 -3.52 4.26 8.09
N VAL A 103 -4.21 3.38 7.38
CA VAL A 103 -4.10 3.20 5.94
C VAL A 103 -5.44 3.56 5.32
N TRP A 104 -5.40 4.46 4.35
CA TRP A 104 -6.57 4.96 3.68
C TRP A 104 -6.48 4.68 2.19
N LEU A 105 -7.62 4.29 1.62
CA LEU A 105 -7.76 3.92 0.22
C LEU A 105 -8.91 4.70 -0.39
N ARG A 106 -8.94 4.83 -1.72
CA ARG A 106 -10.16 5.22 -2.42
C ARG A 106 -11.00 3.98 -2.70
N HIS A 107 -12.31 4.11 -2.70
CA HIS A 107 -13.26 3.10 -3.17
C HIS A 107 -14.59 3.78 -3.51
N GLU A 108 -15.17 3.44 -4.67
CA GLU A 108 -16.43 4.02 -5.16
C GLU A 108 -16.45 5.57 -5.11
N GLY A 109 -15.35 6.19 -5.54
CA GLY A 109 -15.22 7.65 -5.58
C GLY A 109 -15.08 8.33 -4.21
N LYS A 110 -14.93 7.58 -3.12
CA LYS A 110 -14.77 8.11 -1.75
C LYS A 110 -13.46 7.65 -1.14
N VAL A 111 -12.93 8.44 -0.21
CA VAL A 111 -11.84 8.01 0.67
C VAL A 111 -12.41 7.18 1.82
N GLN A 112 -11.80 6.03 2.06
CA GLN A 112 -12.17 5.05 3.06
C GLN A 112 -10.98 4.78 3.97
N LEU A 113 -11.24 4.74 5.28
CA LEU A 113 -10.29 4.21 6.24
C LEU A 113 -10.29 2.69 6.11
N ALA A 114 -9.23 2.14 5.53
CA ALA A 114 -9.13 0.71 5.27
C ALA A 114 -8.70 -0.05 6.54
N TRP A 115 -7.66 0.45 7.21
CA TRP A 115 -7.18 -0.14 8.46
C TRP A 115 -6.73 0.92 9.45
N THR A 116 -7.05 0.68 10.73
CA THR A 116 -6.48 1.38 11.88
C THR A 116 -5.49 0.47 12.57
N ASN A 117 -4.28 0.96 12.82
CA ASN A 117 -3.28 0.24 13.59
C ASN A 117 -3.35 0.68 15.06
N ASN A 118 -3.90 -0.19 15.90
CA ASN A 118 -4.00 0.07 17.35
C ASN A 118 -2.65 -0.09 18.08
N PHE A 119 -1.63 -0.65 17.42
CA PHE A 119 -0.32 -0.92 17.99
C PHE A 119 0.79 -0.44 17.03
N PRO A 120 0.91 0.89 16.80
CA PRO A 120 1.91 1.44 15.87
C PRO A 120 3.36 1.14 16.29
N ASP A 121 3.60 0.80 17.56
CA ASP A 121 4.91 0.48 18.09
C ASP A 121 5.29 -1.01 18.00
N LEU A 122 4.37 -1.88 17.57
CA LEU A 122 4.67 -3.30 17.38
C LEU A 122 5.31 -3.54 16.01
N ASP A 123 6.49 -4.15 15.96
CA ASP A 123 7.23 -4.42 14.72
C ASP A 123 7.35 -5.93 14.45
N SER A 124 6.79 -6.41 13.33
CA SER A 124 6.88 -7.81 12.91
C SER A 124 8.14 -8.13 12.09
N ALA A 125 8.96 -7.13 11.75
CA ALA A 125 10.19 -7.29 10.98
C ALA A 125 11.31 -6.39 11.55
N PRO A 126 11.73 -6.55 12.81
CA PRO A 126 12.61 -5.61 13.50
C PRO A 126 14.05 -5.57 12.97
N ALA A 127 14.50 -6.61 12.25
CA ALA A 127 15.83 -6.66 11.68
C ALA A 127 15.91 -5.84 10.38
N ASP A 128 16.95 -5.02 10.25
CA ASP A 128 17.23 -4.30 9.01
C ASP A 128 18.04 -5.18 8.05
N THR A 129 17.33 -6.06 7.34
CA THR A 129 17.91 -6.97 6.32
C THR A 129 17.63 -6.46 4.90
N GLY A 130 17.44 -5.15 4.74
CA GLY A 130 17.06 -4.55 3.46
C GLY A 130 15.69 -5.03 2.99
N ILE A 131 15.65 -5.75 1.86
CA ILE A 131 14.40 -6.26 1.26
C ILE A 131 14.11 -7.72 1.57
N ASP A 132 14.97 -8.42 2.32
CA ASP A 132 14.79 -9.87 2.54
C ASP A 132 13.48 -10.18 3.27
N ALA A 133 12.83 -11.27 2.86
CA ALA A 133 11.56 -11.68 3.43
C ALA A 133 11.70 -12.07 4.91
N GLN A 134 10.88 -11.46 5.77
CA GLN A 134 10.85 -11.72 7.21
C GLN A 134 9.45 -12.11 7.72
N ILE A 135 8.41 -11.65 7.02
CA ILE A 135 7.02 -11.78 7.46
C ILE A 135 6.34 -12.90 6.69
N VAL A 136 5.55 -13.71 7.38
CA VAL A 136 4.66 -14.69 6.76
C VAL A 136 3.26 -14.07 6.69
N LEU A 137 2.66 -14.04 5.49
CA LEU A 137 1.25 -13.72 5.31
C LEU A 137 0.45 -15.01 5.21
N ASP A 138 -0.79 -15.00 5.71
CA ASP A 138 -1.67 -16.15 5.59
C ASP A 138 -2.27 -16.26 4.17
N TRP A 139 -2.82 -17.44 3.85
CA TRP A 139 -3.41 -17.67 2.54
C TRP A 139 -4.58 -16.74 2.20
N PRO A 140 -5.53 -16.46 3.11
CA PRO A 140 -6.61 -15.51 2.84
C PRO A 140 -6.11 -14.14 2.40
N LEU A 141 -5.13 -13.57 3.10
CA LEU A 141 -4.57 -12.27 2.74
C LEU A 141 -3.83 -12.33 1.40
N LEU A 142 -3.02 -13.35 1.17
CA LEU A 142 -2.30 -13.52 -0.09
C LEU A 142 -3.24 -13.65 -1.29
N GLN A 143 -4.31 -14.43 -1.15
CA GLN A 143 -5.32 -14.60 -2.20
C GLN A 143 -6.05 -13.29 -2.49
N ALA A 144 -6.43 -12.55 -1.45
CA ALA A 144 -7.10 -11.27 -1.62
C ALA A 144 -6.18 -10.23 -2.30
N LEU A 145 -4.91 -10.17 -1.91
CA LEU A 145 -3.91 -9.29 -2.53
C LEU A 145 -3.62 -9.66 -4.00
N ALA A 146 -3.78 -10.93 -4.37
CA ALA A 146 -3.56 -11.43 -5.73
C ALA A 146 -4.83 -11.39 -6.61
N THR A 147 -5.96 -10.94 -6.08
CA THR A 147 -7.22 -10.91 -6.85
C THR A 147 -7.16 -9.77 -7.87
N ASP A 148 -6.97 -10.12 -9.14
CA ASP A 148 -7.12 -9.17 -10.24
C ASP A 148 -8.60 -9.01 -10.57
N THR A 149 -9.15 -7.82 -10.32
CA THR A 149 -10.43 -7.41 -10.90
C THR A 149 -10.19 -6.68 -12.23
N ASP A 150 -9.53 -7.35 -13.18
CA ASP A 150 -9.64 -7.00 -14.59
C ASP A 150 -10.70 -7.90 -15.21
N THR A 151 -11.96 -7.49 -15.06
CA THR A 151 -12.95 -7.79 -16.08
C THR A 151 -13.62 -6.47 -16.42
N PRO A 152 -13.18 -5.79 -17.50
CA PRO A 152 -14.07 -4.91 -18.20
C PRO A 152 -15.27 -5.77 -18.58
N GLN A 153 -16.44 -5.46 -18.02
CA GLN A 153 -17.69 -6.02 -18.49
C GLN A 153 -17.85 -5.51 -19.92
N GLU A 154 -17.44 -6.33 -20.90
CA GLU A 154 -17.83 -6.11 -22.29
C GLU A 154 -19.36 -6.09 -22.31
N ALA A 155 -19.92 -4.90 -22.54
CA ALA A 155 -21.33 -4.75 -22.80
C ALA A 155 -21.63 -5.47 -24.13
N VAL A 156 -22.41 -6.55 -24.04
CA VAL A 156 -23.04 -7.23 -25.18
C VAL A 156 -24.18 -6.38 -25.73
#